data_AF-A0A2E3C8H9-F1
#
_entry.id   AF-A0A2E3C8H9-F1
#
_cell.length_a   1.000
_cell.length_b   1.000
_cell.length_c   1.000
_cell.angle_alpha   90.00
_cell.angle_beta   90.00
_cell.angle_gamma   90.00
#
_symmetry.space_group_name_H-M   'P 1'
#
loop_
_entity.id
_entity.type
_entity.pdbx_description
1 polymer ?
#
loop_
_entity_poly.entity_id
_entity_poly.type
_entity_poly.pdbx_seq_one_letter_code
_entity_poly.pdbx_strand_id
1 'polypeptide(L)'
;DDRYDMGDDGDGVPDSIDAFPFNSTESLDTDGDGIGDNRDNDDDNDGFIDLLDSRPKIAGQNDEIEISPSDSQLDNGGSLTIGPTFLFLLVLLSSLATFGFSLYRKKKNLIIENEKLGEVK
;
A
#
# COMPACT_ATOMS: atom_id res chain seq x y z
N ASP A 1 -42.50 19.02 21.10
CA ASP A 1 -42.25 17.80 20.31
C ASP A 1 -41.23 18.19 19.28
N ASP A 2 -40.00 18.26 19.75
CA ASP A 2 -38.85 18.94 19.17
C ASP A 2 -37.68 17.98 19.24
N ARG A 3 -37.98 16.72 18.92
CA ARG A 3 -37.02 15.78 18.36
C ARG A 3 -36.60 16.32 16.99
N TYR A 4 -35.83 17.39 17.00
CA TYR A 4 -34.73 17.53 16.05
C TYR A 4 -34.07 16.16 16.03
N ASP A 5 -33.97 15.60 14.84
CA ASP A 5 -33.41 14.29 14.53
C ASP A 5 -31.97 14.22 15.04
N MET A 6 -31.80 14.01 16.34
CA MET A 6 -30.52 13.73 16.99
C MET A 6 -30.23 12.29 16.58
N GLY A 7 -29.20 12.09 15.77
CA GLY A 7 -28.85 10.78 15.23
C GLY A 7 -28.78 9.69 16.30
N ASP A 8 -28.91 8.45 15.84
CA ASP A 8 -29.11 7.25 16.66
C ASP A 8 -27.99 7.03 17.71
N ASP A 9 -26.82 7.61 17.51
CA ASP A 9 -25.66 7.54 18.42
C ASP A 9 -25.41 8.80 19.28
N GLY A 10 -26.13 9.88 19.00
CA GLY A 10 -26.07 11.12 19.76
C GLY A 10 -24.82 11.99 19.57
N ASP A 11 -24.09 11.86 18.45
CA ASP A 11 -22.95 12.75 18.14
C ASP A 11 -23.36 14.14 17.60
N GLY A 12 -24.64 14.30 17.26
CA GLY A 12 -25.23 15.54 16.75
C GLY A 12 -25.31 15.62 15.24
N VAL A 13 -24.92 14.57 14.51
CA VAL A 13 -25.14 14.38 13.08
C VAL A 13 -26.45 13.59 12.88
N PRO A 14 -27.36 14.02 11.99
CA PRO A 14 -28.56 13.24 11.69
C PRO A 14 -28.23 11.99 10.86
N ASP A 15 -28.88 10.86 11.15
CA ASP A 15 -28.71 9.58 10.44
C ASP A 15 -28.74 9.69 8.91
N SER A 16 -29.50 10.65 8.37
CA SER A 16 -29.63 10.87 6.93
C SER A 16 -28.35 11.34 6.22
N ILE A 17 -27.38 11.87 6.97
CA ILE A 17 -26.11 12.39 6.46
C ILE A 17 -24.90 11.83 7.22
N ASP A 18 -25.12 10.87 8.10
CA ASP A 18 -24.10 10.21 8.89
C ASP A 18 -23.67 8.91 8.18
N ALA A 19 -22.38 8.77 7.89
CA ALA A 19 -21.82 7.55 7.32
C ALA A 19 -21.86 6.37 8.32
N PHE A 20 -21.86 6.66 9.62
CA PHE A 20 -21.89 5.69 10.71
C PHE A 20 -22.95 6.02 11.78
N PRO A 21 -24.26 5.93 11.49
CA PRO A 21 -25.35 6.37 12.39
C PRO A 21 -25.41 5.73 13.79
N PHE A 22 -24.59 4.71 14.05
CA PHE A 22 -24.55 3.97 15.31
C PHE A 22 -23.19 4.11 16.03
N ASN A 23 -22.32 5.00 15.58
CA ASN A 23 -20.99 5.19 16.10
C ASN A 23 -20.69 6.66 16.32
N SER A 24 -20.94 7.13 17.55
CA SER A 24 -20.85 8.56 17.86
C SER A 24 -19.45 9.17 17.84
N THR A 25 -18.45 8.39 17.45
CA THR A 25 -17.09 8.87 17.21
C THR A 25 -16.74 8.93 15.73
N GLU A 26 -17.64 8.61 14.81
CA GLU A 26 -17.41 8.61 13.37
C GLU A 26 -18.65 9.12 12.65
N SER A 27 -18.52 10.10 11.77
CA SER A 27 -19.64 10.56 10.94
C SER A 27 -19.32 10.76 9.47
N LEU A 28 -18.04 10.64 9.10
CA LEU A 28 -17.53 10.82 7.75
C LEU A 28 -16.76 9.57 7.30
N ASP A 29 -16.88 9.26 6.02
CA ASP A 29 -16.18 8.22 5.26
C ASP A 29 -15.81 8.87 3.92
N THR A 30 -14.67 9.56 3.90
CA THR A 30 -14.34 10.49 2.82
C THR A 30 -14.02 9.78 1.50
N ASP A 31 -13.39 8.60 1.54
CA ASP A 31 -13.09 7.78 0.37
C ASP A 31 -14.15 6.70 0.06
N GLY A 32 -15.05 6.42 1.01
CA GLY A 32 -16.15 5.49 0.85
C GLY A 32 -15.74 4.02 1.01
N ASP A 33 -14.64 3.73 1.72
CA ASP A 33 -14.16 2.36 1.95
C ASP A 33 -14.86 1.64 3.13
N GLY A 34 -15.64 2.39 3.91
CA GLY A 34 -16.39 1.90 5.06
C GLY A 34 -15.64 1.95 6.39
N ILE A 35 -14.47 2.61 6.44
CA ILE A 35 -13.73 2.99 7.64
C ILE A 35 -13.97 4.48 7.87
N GLY A 36 -14.34 4.86 9.10
CA GLY A 36 -14.59 6.27 9.40
C GLY A 36 -13.30 7.06 9.48
N ASP A 37 -13.35 8.33 9.08
CA ASP A 37 -12.20 9.25 9.02
C ASP A 37 -11.39 9.30 10.34
N ASN A 38 -11.98 9.10 11.53
CA ASN A 38 -11.17 9.10 12.77
C ASN A 38 -10.37 7.82 12.99
N ARG A 39 -10.68 6.74 12.26
CA ARG A 39 -10.00 5.45 12.31
C ARG A 39 -9.15 5.20 11.07
N ASP A 40 -9.51 5.78 9.94
CA ASP A 40 -8.65 5.80 8.77
C ASP A 40 -7.38 6.62 9.06
N ASN A 41 -6.27 6.30 8.39
CA ASN A 41 -5.06 7.14 8.42
C ASN A 41 -4.75 7.76 7.05
N ASP A 42 -5.63 7.56 6.06
CA ASP A 42 -5.56 8.09 4.70
C ASP A 42 -7.01 8.38 4.24
N ASP A 43 -7.61 9.42 4.85
CA ASP A 43 -9.03 9.80 4.75
C ASP A 43 -9.55 9.86 3.29
N ASP A 44 -8.71 10.21 2.31
CA ASP A 44 -9.09 10.33 0.90
C ASP A 44 -8.46 9.29 -0.04
N ASN A 45 -7.65 8.38 0.51
CA ASN A 45 -7.04 7.23 -0.16
C ASN A 45 -6.22 7.62 -1.40
N ASP A 46 -5.54 8.77 -1.34
CA ASP A 46 -4.65 9.22 -2.39
C ASP A 46 -3.22 8.66 -2.25
N GLY A 47 -2.97 7.91 -1.18
CA GLY A 47 -1.72 7.24 -0.87
C GLY A 47 -0.80 8.02 0.07
N PHE A 48 -1.24 9.15 0.61
CA PHE A 48 -0.53 9.92 1.62
C PHE A 48 -1.28 9.91 2.95
N ILE A 49 -0.63 9.41 4.00
CA ILE A 49 -1.25 9.40 5.33
C ILE A 49 -1.61 10.83 5.79
N ASP A 50 -2.69 10.99 6.56
CA ASP A 50 -3.22 12.30 6.99
C ASP A 50 -2.17 13.18 7.70
N LEU A 51 -1.20 12.55 8.36
CA LEU A 51 -0.12 13.25 9.04
C LEU A 51 0.85 13.96 8.07
N LEU A 52 0.96 13.45 6.85
CA LEU A 52 1.85 13.92 5.80
C LEU A 52 1.09 14.56 4.64
N ASP A 53 -0.23 14.55 4.67
CA ASP A 53 -1.07 15.24 3.72
C ASP A 53 -1.52 16.61 4.25
N SER A 54 -1.36 17.63 3.42
CA SER A 54 -1.84 18.98 3.70
C SER A 54 -3.35 19.09 3.52
N ARG A 55 -3.98 18.17 2.75
CA ARG A 55 -5.41 18.20 2.47
C ARG A 55 -6.06 16.81 2.60
N PRO A 56 -6.09 16.22 3.81
CA PRO A 56 -6.47 14.81 4.05
C PRO A 56 -7.83 14.35 3.51
N LYS A 57 -8.71 15.28 3.11
CA LYS A 57 -10.07 14.97 2.65
C LYS A 57 -10.25 15.20 1.14
N ILE A 58 -9.17 15.45 0.39
CA ILE A 58 -9.20 15.86 -1.01
C ILE A 58 -8.08 15.18 -1.77
N ALA A 59 -8.45 14.05 -2.39
CA ALA A 59 -7.50 13.20 -3.07
C ALA A 59 -6.64 13.93 -4.13
N GLY A 60 -5.33 13.68 -4.09
CA GLY A 60 -4.36 14.16 -5.07
C GLY A 60 -4.07 15.65 -4.93
N GLN A 61 -4.28 16.22 -3.74
CA GLN A 61 -4.10 17.65 -3.48
C GLN A 61 -3.30 17.92 -2.20
N ASN A 62 -2.32 17.08 -1.91
CA ASN A 62 -1.18 17.43 -1.10
C ASN A 62 -0.48 18.64 -1.73
N ASP A 63 -0.60 19.81 -1.09
CA ASP A 63 0.03 21.06 -1.52
C ASP A 63 1.51 20.79 -1.82
N GLU A 64 1.83 20.63 -3.11
CA GLU A 64 3.18 20.80 -3.60
C GLU A 64 3.61 22.13 -3.01
N ILE A 65 4.69 22.14 -2.20
CA ILE A 65 5.30 23.39 -1.78
C ILE A 65 5.59 24.14 -3.09
N GLU A 66 4.74 25.12 -3.41
CA GLU A 66 4.76 25.88 -4.65
C GLU A 66 5.93 26.87 -4.55
N ILE A 67 7.15 26.34 -4.62
CA ILE A 67 8.23 27.11 -5.19
C ILE A 67 7.89 27.11 -6.66
N SER A 68 7.33 28.20 -7.18
CA SER A 68 7.40 28.48 -8.61
C SER A 68 8.87 28.49 -9.00
N PRO A 69 9.32 27.58 -9.86
CA PRO A 69 10.10 28.06 -10.98
C PRO A 69 9.57 27.45 -12.28
N SER A 70 9.57 28.29 -13.31
CA SER A 70 9.83 27.86 -14.67
C SER A 70 10.83 26.69 -14.71
N ASP A 71 10.35 25.47 -14.88
CA ASP A 71 10.91 24.46 -15.79
C ASP A 71 10.29 23.08 -15.54
N SER A 72 9.88 22.47 -16.65
CA SER A 72 9.79 21.05 -16.94
C SER A 72 10.08 20.01 -15.85
N GLN A 73 9.10 19.10 -15.69
CA GLN A 73 9.24 17.66 -15.43
C GLN A 73 9.74 17.24 -14.03
N LEU A 74 8.85 16.66 -13.21
CA LEU A 74 9.07 15.36 -12.54
C LEU A 74 7.76 14.90 -11.87
N ASP A 75 7.01 14.04 -12.53
CA ASP A 75 5.90 13.29 -11.96
C ASP A 75 6.44 12.24 -10.98
N ASN A 76 6.61 12.64 -9.72
CA ASN A 76 7.02 11.75 -8.62
C ASN A 76 5.85 10.95 -8.00
N GLY A 77 4.73 10.82 -8.73
CA GLY A 77 3.75 9.77 -8.47
C GLY A 77 4.34 8.43 -8.92
N GLY A 78 5.22 7.85 -8.10
CA GLY A 78 6.09 6.73 -8.44
C GLY A 78 5.39 5.39 -8.69
N SER A 79 4.51 5.32 -9.70
CA SER A 79 4.06 4.06 -10.29
C SER A 79 5.23 3.46 -11.08
N LEU A 80 5.84 2.40 -10.54
CA LEU A 80 6.92 1.68 -11.20
C LEU A 80 6.38 0.90 -12.40
N THR A 81 6.24 1.57 -13.54
CA THR A 81 5.90 0.93 -14.81
C THR A 81 7.09 0.09 -15.29
N ILE A 82 7.01 -1.22 -15.05
CA ILE A 82 8.04 -2.15 -15.49
C ILE A 82 7.78 -2.50 -16.95
N GLY A 83 8.61 -1.95 -17.84
CA GLY A 83 8.55 -2.28 -19.27
C GLY A 83 8.69 -3.79 -19.53
N PRO A 84 8.12 -4.31 -20.63
CA PRO A 84 8.08 -5.76 -20.92
C PRO A 84 9.48 -6.40 -21.02
N THR A 85 10.50 -5.62 -21.39
CA THR A 85 11.90 -6.06 -21.44
C THR A 85 12.49 -6.31 -20.05
N PHE A 86 12.14 -5.47 -19.07
CA PHE A 86 12.61 -5.62 -17.69
C PHE A 86 11.90 -6.78 -17.00
N LEU A 87 10.60 -6.98 -17.23
CA LEU A 87 9.88 -8.17 -16.76
C LEU A 87 10.50 -9.46 -17.32
N PHE A 88 10.83 -9.49 -18.61
CA PHE A 88 11.48 -10.64 -19.21
C PHE A 88 12.86 -10.93 -18.60
N LEU A 89 13.64 -9.90 -18.30
CA LEU A 89 14.93 -10.04 -17.62
C LEU A 89 14.76 -10.61 -16.21
N LEU A 90 13.78 -10.14 -15.43
CA LEU A 90 13.49 -10.67 -14.10
C LEU A 90 13.12 -12.17 -14.14
N VAL A 91 12.30 -12.57 -15.11
CA VAL A 91 11.91 -13.97 -15.32
C VAL A 91 13.10 -14.83 -15.75
N LEU A 92 14.02 -14.29 -16.55
CA LEU A 92 15.25 -14.98 -16.94
C LEU A 92 16.19 -15.17 -15.74
N LEU A 93 16.38 -14.12 -14.93
CA LEU A 93 17.25 -14.19 -13.75
C LEU A 93 16.71 -15.17 -12.69
N SER A 94 15.39 -15.21 -12.47
CA SER A 94 14.78 -16.16 -11.53
C SER A 94 14.90 -17.62 -12.02
N SER A 95 14.75 -17.85 -13.33
CA SER A 95 14.94 -19.15 -13.96
C SER A 95 16.38 -19.63 -13.82
N LEU A 96 17.37 -18.74 -14.04
CA LEU A 96 18.79 -19.06 -13.91
C LEU A 96 19.19 -19.34 -12.46
N ALA A 97 18.65 -18.59 -11.50
CA ALA A 97 18.89 -18.82 -10.08
C ALA A 97 18.37 -20.19 -9.62
N THR A 98 17.16 -20.56 -10.05
CA THR A 98 16.55 -21.85 -9.69
C THR A 98 17.31 -23.02 -10.29
N PHE A 99 17.73 -22.90 -11.55
CA PHE A 99 18.54 -23.92 -12.21
C PHE A 99 19.94 -24.04 -11.59
N GLY A 100 20.58 -22.91 -11.30
CA GLY A 100 21.88 -22.86 -10.63
C GLY A 100 21.85 -23.48 -9.23
N PHE A 101 20.83 -23.18 -8.42
CA PHE A 101 20.64 -23.76 -7.10
C PHE A 101 20.42 -25.28 -7.15
N SER A 102 19.67 -25.76 -8.16
CA SER A 102 19.46 -27.19 -8.41
C SER A 102 20.77 -27.93 -8.71
N LEU A 103 21.64 -27.36 -9.55
CA LEU A 103 22.96 -27.91 -9.83
C LEU A 103 23.90 -27.85 -8.62
N TYR A 104 23.87 -26.76 -7.87
CA TYR A 104 24.64 -26.61 -6.65
C TYR A 104 24.29 -27.68 -5.62
N ARG A 105 22.98 -27.94 -5.42
CA ARG A 105 22.49 -29.00 -4.52
C ARG A 105 22.95 -30.39 -4.98
N LYS A 106 22.89 -30.68 -6.28
CA LYS A 106 23.39 -31.95 -6.84
C LYS A 106 24.90 -32.12 -6.60
N LYS A 107 25.71 -31.09 -6.89
CA LYS A 107 27.17 -31.13 -6.69
C LYS A 107 27.54 -31.28 -5.21
N LYS A 108 26.85 -30.58 -4.31
CA LYS A 108 27.07 -30.69 -2.86
C LYS A 108 26.75 -32.11 -2.35
N ASN A 109 25.64 -32.70 -2.79
CA ASN A 109 25.27 -34.06 -2.42
C ASN A 109 26.30 -35.09 -2.92
N LEU A 110 26.83 -34.92 -4.14
CA LEU A 110 27.89 -35.79 -4.68
C LEU A 110 29.21 -35.67 -3.91
N ILE A 111 29.58 -34.47 -3.45
CA ILE A 111 30.79 -34.29 -2.63
C ILE A 111 30.63 -35.00 -1.27
N ILE A 112 29.48 -34.82 -0.62
CA ILE A 112 29.18 -35.47 0.67
C ILE A 112 29.18 -36.99 0.54
N GLU A 113 28.65 -37.54 -0.55
CA GLU A 113 28.64 -38.99 -0.79
C GLU A 113 30.07 -39.53 -1.01
N ASN A 114 30.89 -38.84 -1.80
CA ASN A 114 32.29 -39.21 -2.00
C ASN A 114 33.14 -39.08 -0.72
N GLU A 115 32.87 -38.09 0.13
CA GLU A 115 33.52 -37.92 1.43
C GLU A 115 33.15 -39.06 2.39
N LYS A 116 31.87 -39.45 2.46
CA LYS A 116 31.42 -40.63 3.22
C LYS A 116 32.02 -41.95 2.75
N LEU A 117 32.26 -42.10 1.44
CA LEU A 117 32.90 -43.29 0.86
C LEU A 117 34.42 -43.34 1.08
N GLY A 118 35.07 -42.18 1.28
CA GLY A 118 36.49 -42.05 1.56
C GLY A 118 36.88 -42.41 3.00
N GLU A 119 35.98 -42.24 3.96
CA GLU A 119 36.20 -42.58 5.38
C GLU A 119 36.01 -44.09 5.71
N VAL A 120 35.49 -44.89 4.77
CA VAL A 120 35.18 -46.33 4.97
C VAL A 120 36.24 -47.26 4.35
N LYS A 121 37.33 -46.72 3.79
CA LYS A 121 38.48 -47.50 3.28
C LYS A 121 39.69 -47.38 4.19
#